data_AF-A0A847K721-F1
#
_entry.id   AF-A0A847K721-F1
#
_cell.length_a   1.000
_cell.length_b   1.000
_cell.length_c   1.000
_cell.angle_alpha   90.00
_cell.angle_beta   90.00
_cell.angle_gamma   90.00
#
_symmetry.space_group_name_H-M   'P 1'
#
loop_
_entity.id
_entity.type
_entity.pdbx_description
1 polymer ?
#
loop_
_entity_poly.entity_id
_entity_poly.type
_entity_poly.pdbx_seq_one_letter_code
_entity_poly.pdbx_strand_id
1 'polypeptide(L)'
;MRKVSADCSRKATWSACDHLAAISKQQVPLDTGALKDSCAVSVNADGTQAVVSYDTPYAVRQHEYTGYRHQRGRKAKYLEDPCNDTSVQNEMIEITKRIYKEGM
;
A
#
# COMPACT_ATOMS: atom_id res chain seq x y z
N MET A 1 1.39 -8.42 30.44
CA MET A 1 1.27 -8.12 29.00
C MET A 1 0.65 -6.73 28.85
N ARG A 2 1.39 -5.73 28.35
CA ARG A 2 0.85 -4.37 28.17
C ARG A 2 -0.12 -4.38 26.99
N LYS A 3 -1.30 -3.77 27.16
CA LYS A 3 -2.33 -3.73 26.11
C LYS A 3 -2.00 -2.60 25.14
N VAL A 4 -1.91 -2.93 23.85
CA VAL A 4 -1.87 -1.92 22.77
C VAL A 4 -3.27 -1.34 22.64
N SER A 5 -3.40 -0.02 22.51
CA SER A 5 -4.69 0.60 22.24
C SER A 5 -5.12 0.31 20.79
N ALA A 6 -6.42 0.13 20.57
CA ALA A 6 -6.97 -0.09 19.23
C ALA A 6 -6.62 1.07 18.28
N ASP A 7 -6.54 2.30 18.80
CA ASP A 7 -6.12 3.47 18.03
C ASP A 7 -4.66 3.39 17.59
N CYS A 8 -3.75 2.97 18.48
CA CYS A 8 -2.35 2.77 18.12
C CYS A 8 -2.20 1.67 17.06
N SER A 9 -2.93 0.55 17.20
CA SER A 9 -2.90 -0.53 16.22
C SER A 9 -3.38 -0.05 14.86
N ARG A 10 -4.53 0.64 14.82
CA ARG A 10 -5.09 1.16 13.57
C ARG A 10 -4.17 2.16 12.89
N LYS A 11 -3.56 3.07 13.66
CA LYS A 11 -2.58 4.04 13.15
C LYS A 11 -1.35 3.34 12.57
N ALA A 12 -0.80 2.37 13.31
CA ALA A 12 0.38 1.63 12.87
C ALA A 12 0.15 0.88 11.56
N THR A 13 -0.95 0.12 11.50
CA THR A 13 -1.34 -0.64 10.32
C THR A 13 -1.66 0.27 9.13
N TRP A 14 -2.39 1.38 9.36
CA TRP A 14 -2.66 2.36 8.32
C TRP A 14 -1.37 2.94 7.74
N SER A 15 -0.43 3.40 8.59
CA SER A 15 0.80 4.03 8.13
C SER A 15 1.72 3.07 7.38
N ALA A 16 1.77 1.80 7.78
CA ALA A 16 2.51 0.79 7.04
C ALA A 16 1.89 0.56 5.64
N CYS A 17 0.56 0.42 5.55
CA CYS A 17 -0.10 0.22 4.26
C CYS A 17 -0.15 1.49 3.39
N ASP A 18 -0.17 2.69 3.97
CA ASP A 18 -0.05 3.95 3.23
C ASP A 18 1.35 4.08 2.60
N HIS A 19 2.39 3.60 3.27
CA HIS A 19 3.73 3.51 2.68
C HIS A 19 3.77 2.56 1.48
N LEU A 20 3.22 1.36 1.60
CA LEU A 20 3.05 0.43 0.46
C LEU A 20 2.27 1.09 -0.69
N ALA A 21 1.16 1.77 -0.38
CA ALA A 21 0.35 2.48 -1.36
C ALA A 21 1.13 3.61 -2.05
N ALA A 22 1.98 4.34 -1.33
CA ALA A 22 2.83 5.40 -1.88
C ALA A 22 3.82 4.84 -2.91
N ILE A 23 4.48 3.72 -2.60
CA ILE A 23 5.42 3.06 -3.51
C ILE A 23 4.67 2.46 -4.71
N SER A 24 3.52 1.81 -4.48
CA SER A 24 2.68 1.29 -5.56
C SER A 24 2.24 2.40 -6.52
N LYS A 25 1.82 3.56 -6.00
CA LYS A 25 1.50 4.77 -6.79
C LYS A 25 2.67 5.33 -7.60
N GLN A 26 3.91 4.92 -7.36
CA GLN A 26 5.07 5.23 -8.21
C GLN A 26 5.26 4.26 -9.38
N GLN A 27 4.60 3.11 -9.37
CA GLN A 27 4.68 2.08 -10.41
C GLN A 27 3.43 2.02 -11.28
N VAL A 28 2.28 2.42 -10.74
CA VAL A 28 0.98 2.46 -11.44
C VAL A 28 1.06 3.24 -12.76
N PRO A 29 0.42 2.74 -13.84
CA PRO A 29 0.29 3.46 -15.10
C PRO A 29 -0.26 4.89 -14.94
N LEU A 30 0.42 5.85 -15.55
CA LEU A 30 0.10 7.28 -15.47
C LEU A 30 -0.27 7.79 -16.86
N ASP A 31 -1.46 7.40 -17.34
CA ASP A 31 -2.06 7.94 -18.57
C ASP A 31 -2.91 9.18 -18.21
N THR A 32 -4.16 8.98 -17.79
CA THR A 32 -5.03 10.07 -17.30
C THR A 32 -4.86 10.38 -15.81
N GLY A 33 -4.24 9.49 -15.05
CA GLY A 33 -4.10 9.58 -13.59
C GLY A 33 -5.20 8.90 -12.79
N ALA A 34 -6.37 8.64 -13.38
CA ALA A 34 -7.54 8.08 -12.67
C ALA A 34 -7.25 6.76 -11.92
N LEU A 35 -6.46 5.86 -12.51
CA LEU A 35 -6.06 4.63 -11.81
C LEU A 35 -5.19 4.93 -10.58
N LYS A 36 -4.19 5.79 -10.70
CA LYS A 36 -3.33 6.18 -9.56
C LYS A 36 -4.16 6.83 -8.45
N ASP A 37 -5.10 7.68 -8.82
CA ASP A 37 -5.93 8.44 -7.88
C ASP A 37 -6.99 7.58 -7.20
N SER A 38 -7.37 6.44 -7.80
CA SER A 38 -8.28 5.46 -7.18
C SER A 38 -7.65 4.62 -6.05
N CYS A 39 -6.37 4.84 -5.73
CA CYS A 39 -5.68 4.08 -4.70
C CYS A 39 -6.25 4.37 -3.30
N ALA A 40 -6.66 3.33 -2.59
CA ALA A 40 -7.22 3.43 -1.25
C ALA A 40 -6.53 2.49 -0.26
N VAL A 41 -6.46 2.91 1.01
CA VAL A 41 -6.03 2.10 2.14
C VAL A 41 -7.18 2.02 3.14
N SER A 42 -7.64 0.81 3.44
CA SER A 42 -8.69 0.54 4.42
C SER A 42 -8.13 -0.32 5.54
N VAL A 43 -8.49 0.00 6.79
CA VAL A 43 -8.06 -0.74 7.98
C VAL A 43 -9.29 -1.19 8.74
N ASN A 44 -9.29 -2.42 9.25
CA ASN A 44 -10.41 -2.94 10.04
C ASN A 44 -10.49 -2.27 11.44
N ALA A 45 -11.61 -2.48 12.14
CA ALA A 45 -11.91 -1.77 13.38
C ALA A 45 -10.89 -2.01 14.51
N ASP A 46 -10.37 -3.24 14.61
CA ASP A 46 -9.38 -3.62 15.63
C ASP A 46 -7.94 -3.25 15.25
N GLY A 47 -7.71 -2.81 14.01
CA GLY A 47 -6.40 -2.38 13.51
C GLY A 47 -5.42 -3.52 13.25
N THR A 48 -5.88 -4.77 13.14
CA THR A 48 -5.01 -5.94 12.88
C THR A 48 -4.86 -6.25 11.40
N GLN A 49 -5.75 -5.74 10.54
CA GLN A 49 -5.75 -6.03 9.11
C GLN A 49 -6.00 -4.75 8.30
N ALA A 50 -5.39 -4.70 7.12
CA ALA A 50 -5.60 -3.63 6.16
C ALA A 50 -5.57 -4.14 4.72
N VAL A 51 -6.16 -3.35 3.84
CA VAL A 51 -6.27 -3.59 2.41
C VAL A 51 -5.78 -2.36 1.66
N VAL A 52 -4.93 -2.59 0.66
CA VAL A 52 -4.56 -1.58 -0.34
C VAL A 52 -5.22 -1.98 -1.66
N SER A 53 -5.98 -1.09 -2.28
CA SER A 53 -6.77 -1.39 -3.46
C SER A 53 -6.75 -0.28 -4.50
N TYR A 54 -7.13 -0.63 -5.73
CA TYR A 54 -7.35 0.27 -6.86
C TYR A 54 -8.72 -0.01 -7.44
N ASP A 55 -9.50 1.03 -7.73
CA ASP A 55 -10.88 0.90 -8.16
C ASP A 55 -11.13 1.64 -9.47
N THR A 56 -10.80 0.97 -10.57
CA THR A 56 -11.25 1.34 -11.91
C THR A 56 -11.62 0.09 -12.70
N PRO A 57 -12.50 0.16 -13.71
CA PRO A 57 -12.89 -0.99 -14.52
C PRO A 57 -11.71 -1.70 -15.21
N TYR A 58 -10.58 -1.02 -15.35
CA TYR A 58 -9.38 -1.51 -16.00
C TYR A 58 -8.23 -1.80 -15.03
N ALA A 59 -8.39 -1.61 -13.72
CA ALA A 59 -7.33 -1.80 -12.72
C ALA A 59 -6.70 -3.19 -12.80
N VAL A 60 -7.52 -4.24 -12.77
CA VAL A 60 -7.07 -5.65 -12.86
C VAL A 60 -6.33 -5.91 -14.17
N ARG A 61 -6.90 -5.48 -15.30
CA ARG A 61 -6.26 -5.69 -16.61
C ARG A 61 -4.90 -4.99 -16.70
N GLN A 62 -4.81 -3.75 -16.22
CA GLN A 62 -3.53 -3.01 -16.17
C GLN A 62 -2.53 -3.62 -15.17
N HIS A 63 -3.01 -4.29 -14.13
CA HIS A 63 -2.17 -4.93 -13.12
C HIS A 63 -1.58 -6.26 -13.63
N GLU A 64 -2.40 -7.07 -14.29
CA GLU A 64 -2.04 -8.44 -14.68
C GLU A 64 -1.37 -8.52 -16.05
N TYR A 65 -1.80 -7.69 -17.01
CA TYR A 65 -1.29 -7.79 -18.38
C TYR A 65 0.06 -7.09 -18.55
N THR A 66 1.14 -7.87 -18.58
CA THR A 66 2.53 -7.37 -18.69
C THR A 66 2.93 -6.92 -20.08
N GLY A 67 2.10 -7.13 -21.10
CA GLY A 67 2.38 -6.71 -22.49
C GLY A 67 2.18 -5.22 -22.75
N TYR A 68 1.60 -4.46 -21.82
CA TYR A 68 1.43 -3.02 -21.97
C TYR A 68 2.75 -2.26 -21.75
N ARG A 69 3.00 -1.27 -22.61
CA ARG A 69 4.13 -0.36 -22.47
C ARG A 69 3.68 0.92 -21.80
N HIS A 70 3.84 0.98 -20.47
CA HIS A 70 3.53 2.18 -19.72
C HIS A 70 4.68 3.18 -19.80
N GLN A 71 4.33 4.47 -19.80
CA GLN A 71 5.30 5.55 -19.93
C GLN A 71 6.07 5.77 -18.61
N ARG A 72 7.19 6.50 -18.66
CA ARG A 72 7.90 7.03 -17.47
C ARG A 72 8.31 5.95 -16.45
N GLY A 73 8.73 4.77 -16.92
CA GLY A 73 9.18 3.67 -16.08
C GLY A 73 8.08 3.00 -15.24
N ARG A 74 6.81 3.30 -15.52
CA ARG A 74 5.66 2.62 -14.92
C ARG A 74 5.50 1.21 -15.49
N LYS A 75 4.82 0.33 -14.77
CA LYS A 75 4.70 -1.09 -15.14
C LYS A 75 3.41 -1.74 -14.63
N ALA A 76 3.09 -2.89 -15.20
CA ALA A 76 2.14 -3.85 -14.61
C ALA A 76 2.67 -4.35 -13.25
N LYS A 77 1.90 -5.16 -12.53
CA LYS A 77 2.25 -5.68 -11.20
C LYS A 77 2.58 -4.61 -10.17
N TYR A 78 2.07 -3.40 -10.37
CA TYR A 78 2.36 -2.20 -9.57
C TYR A 78 2.02 -2.31 -8.07
N LEU A 79 1.18 -3.26 -7.64
CA LEU A 79 0.87 -3.55 -6.24
C LEU A 79 1.56 -4.82 -5.72
N GLU A 80 1.71 -5.84 -6.56
CA GLU A 80 2.35 -7.11 -6.22
C GLU A 80 3.85 -6.94 -6.04
N ASP A 81 4.50 -6.25 -6.99
CA ASP A 81 5.94 -5.99 -6.96
C ASP A 81 6.39 -5.30 -5.65
N PRO A 82 5.81 -4.15 -5.24
CA PRO A 82 6.22 -3.53 -3.97
C PRO A 82 5.74 -4.32 -2.75
N CYS A 83 4.67 -5.12 -2.84
CA CYS A 83 4.23 -5.96 -1.73
C CYS A 83 5.22 -7.11 -1.46
N ASN A 84 5.84 -7.63 -2.52
CA ASN A 84 6.83 -8.72 -2.45
C ASN A 84 8.28 -8.21 -2.29
N ASP A 85 8.52 -6.90 -2.34
CA ASP A 85 9.84 -6.31 -2.15
C ASP A 85 10.21 -6.30 -0.66
N THR A 86 11.25 -7.06 -0.30
CA THR A 86 11.77 -7.16 1.07
C THR A 86 12.18 -5.80 1.65
N SER A 87 12.67 -4.87 0.84
CA SER A 87 13.03 -3.53 1.31
C SER A 87 11.79 -2.76 1.76
N VAL A 88 10.71 -2.82 0.98
CA VAL A 88 9.41 -2.21 1.31
C VAL A 88 8.81 -2.85 2.56
N GLN A 89 8.87 -4.18 2.68
CA GLN A 89 8.40 -4.89 3.87
C GLN A 89 9.16 -4.45 5.13
N ASN A 90 10.48 -4.32 5.04
CA ASN A 90 11.30 -3.83 6.16
C ASN A 90 10.95 -2.39 6.54
N GLU A 91 10.73 -1.51 5.58
CA GLU A 91 10.30 -0.13 5.83
C GLU A 91 8.93 -0.08 6.53
N MET A 92 7.97 -0.90 6.10
CA MET A 92 6.66 -1.05 6.75
C MET A 92 6.80 -1.52 8.21
N ILE A 93 7.70 -2.48 8.47
CA ILE A 93 7.99 -2.97 9.82
C ILE A 93 8.59 -1.85 10.69
N GLU A 94 9.52 -1.06 10.16
CA GLU A 94 10.13 0.05 10.91
C GLU A 94 9.14 1.17 11.21
N ILE A 95 8.23 1.49 10.29
CA ILE A 95 7.11 2.43 10.52
C ILE A 95 6.24 1.92 11.68
N THR A 96 5.86 0.65 11.64
CA THR A 96 5.04 0.01 12.68
C THR A 96 5.73 0.05 14.05
N LYS A 97 7.02 -0.31 14.11
CA LYS A 97 7.84 -0.25 15.34
C LYS A 97 7.95 1.15 15.90
N ARG A 98 8.08 2.17 15.04
CA ARG A 98 8.16 3.57 15.44
C ARG A 98 6.85 4.02 16.09
N ILE A 99 5.71 3.77 15.45
CA ILE A 99 4.40 4.14 15.97
C ILE A 99 4.10 3.41 17.28
N TYR A 100 4.46 2.14 17.37
CA TYR A 100 4.35 1.37 18.61
C TYR A 100 5.14 2.00 19.76
N LYS A 101 6.38 2.46 19.51
CA LYS A 101 7.20 3.16 20.52
C LYS A 101 6.62 4.52 20.93
N GLU A 102 6.01 5.25 20.00
CA GLU A 102 5.37 6.55 20.27
C GLU A 102 4.04 6.43 21.02
N GLY A 103 3.31 5.32 20.81
CA GLY A 103 2.05 5.03 21.48
C GLY A 103 2.18 4.28 22.81
N MET A 104 3.41 3.96 23.22
CA MET A 104 3.78 3.42 24.54
C MET A 104 4.01 4.53 25.55
#